data_AF-A0A9E0LXP4-F1
#
_entry.id   AF-A0A9E0LXP4-F1
#
_cell.length_a   1.000
_cell.length_b   1.000
_cell.length_c   1.000
_cell.angle_alpha   90.00
_cell.angle_beta   90.00
_cell.angle_gamma   90.00
#
_symmetry.space_group_name_H-M   'P 1'
#
loop_
_entity.id
_entity.type
_entity.pdbx_description
1 polymer ?
#
loop_
_entity_poly.entity_id
_entity_poly.type
_entity_poly.pdbx_seq_one_letter_code
_entity_poly.pdbx_strand_id
1 'polypeptide(L)'
;VEPGKDARDLHLILRTYFEAGNQERAFVEISELADRDDFDIEHAGAELLGRDLGQQLSEELRAELIRTLEVESSPQGELRLATEMHRNDAESARKLLAGFQSGLNAIHPIASRRGR
;
A
#
# COMPACT_ATOMS: atom_id res chain seq x y z
N VAL A 1 15.12 -17.60 8.83
CA VAL A 1 13.88 -16.80 8.68
C VAL A 1 13.12 -16.93 9.99
N GLU A 2 12.78 -15.83 10.64
CA GLU A 2 11.98 -15.82 11.87
C GLU A 2 10.50 -15.68 11.48
N PRO A 3 9.63 -16.68 11.73
CA PRO A 3 8.23 -16.60 11.34
C PRO A 3 7.54 -15.36 11.92
N GLY A 4 6.78 -14.65 11.08
CA GLY A 4 6.09 -13.42 11.46
C GLY A 4 6.99 -12.20 11.67
N LYS A 5 8.30 -12.31 11.48
CA LYS A 5 9.18 -11.12 11.43
C LYS A 5 8.90 -10.31 10.16
N ASP A 6 8.85 -10.96 9.00
CA ASP A 6 8.65 -10.29 7.72
C ASP A 6 7.32 -9.52 7.67
N ALA A 7 6.25 -10.08 8.26
CA ALA A 7 4.96 -9.40 8.39
C ALA A 7 5.04 -8.17 9.30
N ARG A 8 5.74 -8.27 10.44
CA ARG A 8 5.94 -7.14 11.36
C ARG A 8 6.82 -6.05 10.75
N ASP A 9 7.85 -6.43 10.01
CA ASP A 9 8.72 -5.50 9.28
C ASP A 9 7.93 -4.78 8.17
N LEU A 10 7.09 -5.50 7.43
CA LEU A 10 6.17 -4.90 6.45
C LEU A 10 5.20 -3.90 7.11
N HIS A 11 4.61 -4.27 8.25
CA HIS A 11 3.74 -3.38 9.01
C HIS A 11 4.45 -2.09 9.42
N LEU A 12 5.68 -2.21 9.93
CA LEU A 12 6.50 -1.07 10.32
C LEU A 12 6.78 -0.16 9.13
N ILE A 13 7.19 -0.72 7.99
CA ILE A 13 7.47 0.05 6.77
C ILE A 13 6.21 0.80 6.32
N LEU A 14 5.08 0.12 6.21
CA LEU A 14 3.82 0.71 5.74
C LEU A 14 3.36 1.88 6.60
N ARG A 15 3.40 1.71 7.94
CA ARG A 15 2.89 2.74 8.85
C ARG A 15 3.82 3.95 8.99
N THR A 16 5.12 3.77 8.74
CA THR A 16 6.12 4.84 8.92
C THR A 16 6.51 5.54 7.63
N TYR A 17 6.05 5.05 6.47
CA TYR A 17 6.50 5.55 5.18
C TYR A 17 6.24 7.04 4.97
N PHE A 18 5.12 7.56 5.48
CA PHE A 18 4.81 8.99 5.43
C PHE A 18 5.87 9.83 6.17
N GLU A 19 6.21 9.42 7.39
CA GLU A 19 7.15 10.12 8.27
C GLU A 19 8.62 9.89 7.87
N ALA A 20 8.89 8.94 6.99
CA ALA A 20 10.22 8.64 6.45
C ALA A 20 10.73 9.70 5.44
N GLY A 21 10.29 10.96 5.56
CA GLY A 21 10.65 12.07 4.67
C GLY A 21 9.75 12.22 3.45
N ASN A 22 8.61 11.52 3.40
CA ASN A 22 7.69 11.54 2.26
C ASN A 22 6.47 12.46 2.44
N GLN A 23 6.44 13.24 3.52
CA GLN A 23 5.29 14.05 3.92
C GLN A 23 4.86 15.04 2.81
N GLU A 24 5.81 15.83 2.30
CA GLU A 24 5.55 16.80 1.24
C GLU A 24 5.05 16.11 -0.04
N ARG A 25 5.69 15.01 -0.44
CA ARG A 25 5.28 14.21 -1.59
C ARG A 25 3.87 13.67 -1.44
N ALA A 26 3.50 13.15 -0.27
CA ALA A 26 2.17 12.63 -0.04
C ALA A 26 1.09 13.70 -0.25
N PHE A 27 1.29 14.93 0.21
CA PHE A 27 0.36 16.04 -0.03
C PHE A 27 0.30 16.50 -1.49
N VAL A 28 1.40 16.39 -2.23
CA VAL A 28 1.47 16.81 -3.65
C VAL A 28 0.90 15.73 -4.59
N GLU A 29 1.24 14.47 -4.35
CA GLU A 29 0.94 13.36 -5.26
C GLU A 29 -0.43 12.72 -4.98
N ILE A 30 -0.92 12.79 -3.74
CA ILE A 30 -2.23 12.28 -3.35
C ILE A 30 -3.17 13.48 -3.23
N SER A 31 -3.63 14.00 -4.37
CA SER A 31 -4.38 15.26 -4.46
C SER A 31 -5.63 15.32 -3.59
N GLU A 32 -6.27 14.18 -3.33
CA GLU A 32 -7.48 14.08 -2.50
C GLU A 32 -7.17 13.95 -1.01
N LEU A 33 -5.88 13.82 -0.63
CA LEU A 33 -5.50 13.49 0.73
C LEU A 33 -5.98 14.56 1.75
N ALA A 34 -5.86 15.84 1.39
CA ALA A 34 -6.28 16.94 2.26
C ALA A 34 -7.81 17.08 2.40
N ASP A 35 -8.56 16.45 1.49
CA ASP A 35 -10.03 16.55 1.43
C ASP A 35 -10.74 15.32 2.04
N ARG A 36 -9.98 14.33 2.55
CA ARG A 36 -10.53 13.13 3.21
C ARG A 36 -10.98 13.45 4.63
N ASP A 37 -12.26 13.22 4.91
CA ASP A 37 -12.86 13.36 6.26
C ASP A 37 -12.18 12.47 7.32
N ASP A 38 -11.55 11.38 6.88
CA ASP A 38 -10.84 10.40 7.71
C ASP A 38 -9.32 10.44 7.52
N PHE A 39 -8.76 11.64 7.28
CA PHE A 39 -7.32 11.85 7.06
C PHE A 39 -6.44 11.02 8.00
N ASP A 40 -5.76 10.04 7.40
CA ASP A 40 -4.89 9.08 8.07
C ASP A 40 -3.52 9.10 7.36
N ILE A 41 -2.52 9.63 8.07
CA ILE A 41 -1.15 9.76 7.57
C ILE A 41 -0.48 8.40 7.32
N GLU A 42 -0.79 7.38 8.12
CA GLU A 42 -0.21 6.06 7.93
C GLU A 42 -0.79 5.43 6.65
N HIS A 43 -2.09 5.59 6.42
CA HIS A 43 -2.74 5.16 5.18
C HIS A 43 -2.21 5.91 3.94
N ALA A 44 -2.01 7.22 4.06
CA ALA A 44 -1.42 8.04 2.99
C ALA A 44 0.01 7.59 2.64
N GLY A 45 0.81 7.28 3.67
CA GLY A 45 2.15 6.73 3.52
C GLY A 45 2.13 5.38 2.80
N ALA A 46 1.22 4.48 3.20
CA ALA A 46 1.05 3.20 2.55
C ALA A 46 0.65 3.33 1.07
N GLU A 47 -0.29 4.24 0.74
CA GLU A 47 -0.68 4.54 -0.64
C GLU A 47 0.51 5.05 -1.46
N LEU A 48 1.30 5.97 -0.91
CA LEU A 48 2.48 6.48 -1.60
C LEU A 48 3.53 5.39 -1.83
N LEU A 49 3.79 4.53 -0.85
CA LEU A 49 4.69 3.38 -1.02
C LEU A 49 4.21 2.45 -2.14
N GLY A 50 2.90 2.23 -2.23
CA GLY A 50 2.29 1.42 -3.29
C GLY A 50 2.58 1.99 -4.68
N ARG A 51 2.49 3.32 -4.83
CA ARG A 51 2.83 4.00 -6.08
C ARG A 51 4.31 3.85 -6.41
N ASP A 52 5.18 4.11 -5.43
CA ASP A 52 6.63 4.06 -5.61
C ASP A 52 7.10 2.66 -6.00
N LEU A 53 6.57 1.62 -5.33
CA LEU A 53 6.85 0.24 -5.72
C LEU A 53 6.24 -0.09 -7.09
N GLY A 54 5.00 0.32 -7.35
CA GLY A 54 4.30 0.04 -8.61
C GLY A 54 5.00 0.58 -9.85
N GLN A 55 5.78 1.67 -9.71
CA GLN A 55 6.63 2.22 -10.77
C GLN A 55 7.88 1.38 -11.04
N GLN A 56 8.34 0.59 -10.08
CA GLN A 56 9.54 -0.26 -10.18
C GLN A 56 9.22 -1.68 -10.65
N LEU A 57 7.97 -2.13 -10.50
CA LEU A 57 7.52 -3.47 -10.89
C LEU A 57 7.14 -3.53 -12.38
N SER A 58 7.42 -4.68 -13.00
CA SER A 58 6.79 -5.06 -14.27
C SER A 58 5.27 -5.13 -14.12
N GLU A 59 4.53 -4.91 -15.20
CA GLU A 59 3.07 -4.96 -15.19
C GLU A 59 2.54 -6.32 -14.69
N GLU A 60 3.19 -7.42 -15.09
CA GLU A 60 2.82 -8.78 -14.71
C GLU A 60 2.95 -9.00 -13.20
N LEU A 61 4.12 -8.68 -12.64
CA LEU A 61 4.39 -8.79 -11.20
C LEU A 61 3.51 -7.85 -10.37
N ARG A 62 3.25 -6.63 -10.85
CA ARG A 62 2.34 -5.69 -10.18
C ARG A 62 0.92 -6.26 -10.12
N ALA A 63 0.43 -6.81 -11.23
CA ALA A 63 -0.90 -7.42 -11.28
C ALA A 63 -1.01 -8.66 -10.39
N GLU A 64 0.04 -9.46 -10.28
CA GLU A 64 0.09 -10.59 -9.33
C GLU A 64 0.05 -10.13 -7.89
N LEU A 65 0.87 -9.14 -7.53
CA LEU A 65 0.90 -8.58 -6.18
C LEU A 65 -0.45 -7.98 -5.76
N ILE A 66 -1.12 -7.25 -6.68
CA ILE A 66 -2.46 -6.70 -6.43
C ILE A 66 -3.45 -7.83 -6.12
N ARG A 67 -3.47 -8.91 -6.92
CA ARG A 67 -4.37 -10.06 -6.67
C ARG A 67 -4.11 -10.72 -5.32
N THR A 68 -2.86 -10.85 -4.90
CA THR A 68 -2.53 -11.37 -3.57
C THR A 68 -3.02 -10.43 -2.47
N LEU A 69 -2.80 -9.13 -2.63
CA LEU A 69 -3.23 -8.12 -1.66
C LEU A 69 -4.75 -7.99 -1.55
N GLU A 70 -5.50 -8.17 -2.66
CA GLU A 70 -6.97 -8.16 -2.66
C GLU A 70 -7.55 -9.17 -1.68
N VAL A 71 -6.95 -10.36 -1.60
CA VAL A 71 -7.38 -11.42 -0.68
C VAL A 71 -7.08 -11.03 0.77
N GLU A 72 -5.90 -10.45 1.02
CA GLU A 72 -5.41 -10.13 2.36
C GLU A 72 -5.93 -8.80 2.93
N SER A 73 -6.40 -7.88 2.07
CA SER A 73 -6.93 -6.56 2.44
C SER A 73 -8.47 -6.53 2.50
N SER A 74 -9.14 -7.59 2.03
CA SER A 74 -10.59 -7.71 2.01
C SER A 74 -11.19 -7.65 3.42
N PRO A 75 -12.16 -6.76 3.70
CA PRO A 75 -12.83 -6.69 5.01
C PRO A 75 -13.58 -7.99 5.39
N GLN A 76 -13.93 -8.82 4.41
CA GLN A 76 -14.59 -10.11 4.60
C GLN A 76 -13.63 -11.30 4.49
N GLY A 77 -12.33 -11.04 4.28
CA GLY A 77 -11.30 -12.07 4.17
C GLY A 77 -10.86 -12.63 5.53
N GLU A 78 -9.95 -13.61 5.49
CA GLU A 78 -9.39 -14.23 6.70
C GLU A 78 -8.37 -13.34 7.43
N LEU A 79 -7.96 -12.21 6.83
CA LEU A 79 -7.02 -11.23 7.41
C LEU A 79 -5.73 -11.87 7.96
N ARG A 80 -5.21 -12.90 7.28
CA ARG A 80 -4.07 -13.69 7.79
C ARG A 80 -2.82 -12.84 7.90
N LEU A 81 -2.43 -12.18 6.82
CA LEU A 81 -1.28 -11.28 6.80
C LEU A 81 -1.48 -10.12 7.77
N ALA A 82 -2.67 -9.51 7.79
CA ALA A 82 -2.97 -8.41 8.71
C ALA A 82 -2.87 -8.82 10.19
N THR A 83 -3.27 -10.06 10.52
CA THR A 83 -3.14 -10.63 11.87
C THR A 83 -1.67 -10.91 12.22
N GLU A 84 -0.86 -11.35 11.26
CA GLU A 84 0.58 -11.55 11.45
C GLU A 84 1.33 -10.21 11.58
N MET A 85 0.89 -9.17 10.85
CA MET A 85 1.39 -7.80 10.92
C MET A 85 1.12 -7.17 12.29
N HIS A 86 -0.12 -7.28 12.78
CA HIS A 86 -0.53 -6.69 14.05
C HIS A 86 -1.62 -7.52 14.75
N ARG A 87 -1.20 -8.52 15.54
CA ARG A 87 -2.09 -9.49 16.20
C ARG A 87 -3.25 -8.86 16.99
N ASN A 88 -3.02 -7.71 17.62
CA ASN A 88 -4.03 -7.06 18.47
C ASN A 88 -4.91 -6.05 17.71
N ASP A 89 -4.61 -5.78 16.44
CA ASP A 89 -5.30 -4.76 15.64
C ASP A 89 -5.13 -5.06 14.14
N ALA A 90 -5.72 -6.18 13.74
CA ALA A 90 -5.68 -6.63 12.35
C ALA A 90 -6.42 -5.64 11.42
N GLU A 91 -7.39 -4.89 11.93
CA GLU A 91 -8.14 -3.92 11.12
C GLU A 91 -7.26 -2.74 10.71
N SER A 92 -6.47 -2.17 11.63
CA SER A 92 -5.50 -1.13 11.28
C SER A 92 -4.45 -1.66 10.28
N ALA A 93 -3.93 -2.87 10.48
CA ALA A 93 -3.01 -3.48 9.51
C ALA A 93 -3.67 -3.71 8.13
N ARG A 94 -4.94 -4.12 8.10
CA ARG A 94 -5.71 -4.28 6.86
C ARG A 94 -5.90 -2.96 6.13
N LYS A 95 -6.18 -1.86 6.83
CA LYS A 95 -6.28 -0.51 6.23
C LYS A 95 -4.96 -0.07 5.60
N LEU A 96 -3.82 -0.41 6.19
CA LEU A 96 -2.50 -0.14 5.60
C LEU A 96 -2.30 -0.96 4.31
N LEU A 97 -2.65 -2.25 4.33
CA LEU A 97 -2.59 -3.09 3.12
C LEU A 97 -3.51 -2.57 2.01
N ALA A 98 -4.70 -2.09 2.35
CA ALA A 98 -5.64 -1.49 1.41
C ALA A 98 -5.08 -0.19 0.79
N GLY A 99 -4.44 0.66 1.59
CA GLY A 99 -3.77 1.87 1.10
C GLY A 99 -2.64 1.51 0.12
N PHE A 100 -1.79 0.58 0.51
CA PHE A 100 -0.71 0.07 -0.34
C PHE A 100 -1.21 -0.50 -1.67
N GLN A 101 -2.27 -1.28 -1.64
CA GLN A 101 -2.92 -1.81 -2.84
C GLN A 101 -3.51 -0.68 -3.72
N SER A 102 -4.14 0.34 -3.12
CA SER A 102 -4.64 1.51 -3.85
C SER A 102 -3.51 2.21 -4.61
N GLY A 103 -2.34 2.37 -3.97
CA GLY A 103 -1.15 2.94 -4.60
C GLY A 103 -0.65 2.13 -5.81
N LEU A 104 -0.61 0.80 -5.69
CA LEU A 104 -0.24 -0.09 -6.80
C LEU A 104 -1.20 0.03 -7.98
N ASN A 105 -2.50 0.18 -7.70
CA ASN A 105 -3.56 0.34 -8.71
C ASN A 105 -3.53 1.70 -9.41
N ALA A 106 -3.03 2.75 -8.74
CA ALA A 106 -2.93 4.09 -9.31
C ALA A 106 -1.90 4.20 -10.45
N ILE A 107 -1.01 3.20 -10.59
CA ILE A 107 -0.02 3.17 -11.67
C ILE A 107 -0.68 2.65 -12.95
N HIS A 108 -1.00 3.58 -13.84
CA HIS A 108 -1.43 3.25 -15.19
C HIS A 108 -0.24 2.72 -16.02
N PRO A 109 -0.43 1.65 -16.82
CA PRO A 109 0.58 1.26 -17.79
C PRO A 109 0.84 2.44 -18.72
N ILE A 110 2.12 2.75 -18.93
CA ILE A 110 2.52 3.73 -19.94
C ILE A 110 1.99 3.18 -21.25
N ALA A 111 0.91 3.77 -21.78
CA ALA A 111 0.41 3.44 -23.10
C ALA A 111 1.61 3.51 -24.03
N SER A 112 2.01 2.36 -24.59
CA SER A 112 3.10 2.28 -25.55
C SER A 112 2.94 3.45 -26.50
N ARG A 113 3.92 4.36 -26.52
CA ARG A 113 4.07 5.38 -27.56
C ARG A 113 4.15 4.62 -28.89
N ARG A 114 2.99 4.27 -29.45
CA ARG A 114 2.84 3.74 -30.79
C ARG A 114 3.28 4.87 -31.69
N GLY A 115 4.35 4.60 -32.42
CA GLY A 115 4.95 5.53 -33.36
C GLY A 115 3.92 6.16 -34.28
N ARG A 116 4.17 7.43 -34.58
CA ARG A 116 4.02 8.01 -35.91
C ARG A 116 5.22 8.89 -36.15
#